data_AF-A0A1G8TWJ9-F1
#
_entry.id   AF-A0A1G8TWJ9-F1
#
_cell.length_a   1.000
_cell.length_b   1.000
_cell.length_c   1.000
_cell.angle_alpha   90.00
_cell.angle_beta   90.00
_cell.angle_gamma   90.00
#
_symmetry.space_group_name_H-M   'P 1'
#
loop_
_entity.id
_entity.type
_entity.pdbx_description
1 polymer ?
#
loop_
_entity_poly.entity_id
_entity_poly.type
_entity_poly.pdbx_seq_one_letter_code
_entity_poly.pdbx_strand_id
1 'polypeptide(L)'
;MLWAVFAMMTSAVALALARPLSERCESFGARDSDVAFYRGLLAEADDDVCRGLVAPEDAVATRSEIERRLLASLDSPSESRLRPSQPWQPRRASAPFAIVLVLPLVALASYLNVGAPSQPDMPIASRRTGGDVTLAAAVPDIRAGQARADIAALPPEQRSDAIREMVGGLAEKLSKNGHDLQGWLHLIRSYVILGERQKAEAAVASARAQLAGDAQAPARIDELVRQLGLKG
;
A
#
# COMPACT_ATOMS: atom_id res chain seq x y z
N MET A 1 30.47 -2.21 -0.92
CA MET A 1 31.19 -2.32 0.37
C MET A 1 30.72 -1.31 1.41
N LEU A 2 30.58 -0.02 1.06
CA LEU A 2 30.15 1.06 1.94
C LEU A 2 28.75 0.86 2.58
N TRP A 3 27.78 0.33 1.83
CA TRP A 3 26.41 0.06 2.32
C TRP A 3 26.32 -1.01 3.41
N ALA A 4 27.18 -2.02 3.39
CA ALA A 4 27.19 -3.08 4.40
C ALA A 4 27.67 -2.56 5.76
N VAL A 5 28.63 -1.63 5.74
CA VAL A 5 29.14 -0.96 6.95
C VAL A 5 28.05 -0.10 7.59
N PHE A 6 27.29 0.66 6.80
CA PHE A 6 26.18 1.48 7.31
C PHE A 6 25.06 0.64 7.95
N ALA A 7 24.69 -0.48 7.34
CA ALA A 7 23.69 -1.39 7.91
C ALA A 7 24.17 -1.99 9.24
N MET A 8 25.43 -2.44 9.30
CA MET A 8 26.02 -3.01 10.51
C MET A 8 26.08 -1.98 11.65
N MET A 9 26.52 -0.75 11.36
CA MET A 9 26.64 0.31 12.35
C MET A 9 25.27 0.73 12.91
N THR A 10 24.27 0.87 12.05
CA THR A 10 22.91 1.26 12.45
C THR A 10 22.27 0.19 13.32
N SER A 11 22.46 -1.09 13.00
CA SER A 11 21.92 -2.20 13.79
C SER A 11 22.58 -2.32 15.16
N ALA A 12 23.89 -2.06 15.25
CA ALA A 12 24.62 -2.05 16.53
C ALA A 12 24.15 -0.91 17.44
N VAL A 13 23.93 0.29 16.90
CA VAL A 13 23.41 1.45 17.64
C VAL A 13 21.98 1.20 18.12
N ALA A 14 21.11 0.64 17.27
CA ALA A 14 19.74 0.31 17.64
C ALA A 14 19.69 -0.72 18.80
N LEU A 15 20.54 -1.77 18.76
CA LEU A 15 20.64 -2.77 19.82
C LEU A 15 21.18 -2.18 21.13
N ALA A 16 22.17 -1.30 21.07
CA ALA A 16 22.74 -0.65 22.24
C ALA A 16 21.75 0.29 22.95
N LEU A 17 20.85 0.94 22.19
CA LEU A 17 19.81 1.83 22.73
C LEU A 17 18.57 1.07 23.21
N ALA A 18 18.18 -0.02 22.54
CA ALA A 18 16.99 -0.78 22.89
C ALA A 18 17.13 -1.50 24.25
N ARG A 19 18.33 -2.01 24.55
CA ARG A 19 18.61 -2.75 25.79
C ARG A 19 18.32 -1.94 27.07
N PRO A 20 18.91 -0.75 27.30
CA PRO A 20 18.70 0.02 28.53
C PRO A 20 17.28 0.61 28.66
N LEU A 21 16.51 0.69 27.57
CA LEU A 21 15.11 1.15 27.60
C LEU A 21 14.15 0.01 27.97
N SER A 22 14.41 -1.21 27.49
CA SER A 22 13.61 -2.39 27.85
C SER A 22 13.77 -2.79 29.31
N GLU A 23 15.00 -2.72 29.84
CA GLU A 23 15.31 -3.08 31.23
C GLU A 23 14.72 -2.08 32.25
N ARG A 24 14.38 -0.85 31.84
CA ARG A 24 13.79 0.19 32.71
C ARG A 24 12.26 0.18 32.76
N CYS A 25 11.59 -0.50 31.83
CA CYS A 25 10.13 -0.54 31.79
C CYS A 25 9.55 -1.72 32.60
N GLU A 26 10.32 -2.79 32.80
CA GLU A 26 9.82 -4.02 33.44
C GLU A 26 9.83 -4.01 34.99
N SER A 27 10.68 -3.22 35.67
CA SER A 27 10.89 -3.39 37.12
C SER A 27 9.99 -2.55 38.03
N PHE A 28 9.32 -1.52 37.50
CA PHE A 28 8.54 -0.55 38.32
C PHE A 28 7.04 -0.50 37.97
N GLY A 29 6.58 -1.28 36.99
CA GLY A 29 5.32 -1.01 36.30
C GLY A 29 4.10 -1.87 36.65
N ALA A 30 4.25 -3.03 37.29
CA ALA A 30 3.12 -3.96 37.48
C ALA A 30 2.47 -3.89 38.88
N ARG A 31 3.26 -3.85 39.95
CA ARG A 31 2.74 -3.80 41.33
C ARG A 31 2.14 -2.44 41.69
N ASP A 32 2.82 -1.36 41.32
CA ASP A 32 2.34 0.01 41.59
C ASP A 32 1.10 0.36 40.73
N SER A 33 0.98 -0.21 39.52
CA SER A 33 -0.17 0.02 38.65
C SER A 33 -1.42 -0.73 39.12
N ASP A 34 -1.29 -2.00 39.55
CA ASP A 34 -2.42 -2.77 40.10
C ASP A 34 -2.97 -2.10 41.37
N VAL A 35 -2.09 -1.66 42.28
CA VAL A 35 -2.51 -0.96 43.50
C VAL A 35 -3.18 0.39 43.18
N ALA A 36 -2.64 1.15 42.23
CA ALA A 36 -3.24 2.42 41.79
C ALA A 36 -4.61 2.19 41.14
N PHE A 37 -4.76 1.13 40.35
CA PHE A 37 -6.00 0.77 39.68
C PHE A 37 -7.11 0.40 40.70
N TYR A 38 -6.83 -0.49 41.65
CA TYR A 38 -7.82 -0.88 42.67
C TYR A 38 -8.22 0.27 43.60
N ARG A 39 -7.29 1.18 43.92
CA ARG A 39 -7.63 2.41 44.66
C ARG A 39 -8.55 3.33 43.85
N GLY A 40 -8.33 3.43 42.54
CA GLY A 40 -9.23 4.15 41.64
C GLY A 40 -10.64 3.55 41.63
N LEU A 41 -10.75 2.23 41.56
CA LEU A 41 -12.05 1.54 41.58
C LEU A 41 -12.83 1.75 42.88
N LEU A 42 -12.15 1.85 44.03
CA LEU A 42 -12.80 2.15 45.31
C LEU A 42 -13.37 3.57 45.33
N ALA A 43 -12.61 4.54 44.83
CA ALA A 43 -13.05 5.93 44.77
C ALA A 43 -14.22 6.12 43.80
N GLU A 44 -14.21 5.43 42.66
CA GLU A 44 -15.33 5.45 41.71
C GLU A 44 -16.59 4.81 42.32
N ALA A 45 -16.45 3.68 43.01
CA ALA A 45 -17.58 3.03 43.66
C ALA A 45 -18.22 3.90 44.76
N ASP A 46 -17.42 4.64 45.53
CA ASP A 46 -17.92 5.59 46.54
C ASP A 46 -18.68 6.77 45.87
N ASP A 47 -18.18 7.26 44.74
CA ASP A 47 -18.84 8.35 43.98
C ASP A 47 -20.16 7.86 43.35
N ASP A 48 -20.21 6.63 42.84
CA ASP A 48 -21.42 6.02 42.29
C ASP A 48 -22.54 5.88 43.33
N VAL A 49 -22.19 5.56 44.58
CA VAL A 49 -23.15 5.55 45.71
C VAL A 49 -23.62 6.96 46.02
N CYS A 50 -22.71 7.94 46.07
CA CYS A 50 -23.05 9.34 46.32
C CYS A 50 -23.97 9.92 45.23
N ARG A 51 -23.80 9.48 43.98
CA ARG A 51 -24.64 9.84 42.83
C ARG A 51 -25.96 9.06 42.77
N GLY A 52 -26.16 8.07 43.64
CA GLY A 52 -27.34 7.21 43.66
C GLY A 52 -27.45 6.27 42.46
N LEU A 53 -26.33 5.98 41.79
CA LEU A 53 -26.27 5.08 40.63
C LEU A 53 -26.28 3.60 41.05
N VAL A 54 -25.80 3.30 42.26
CA VAL A 54 -25.72 1.96 42.84
C VAL A 54 -26.38 1.96 44.20
N ALA A 55 -27.16 0.92 44.50
CA ALA A 55 -27.78 0.74 45.80
C ALA A 55 -26.69 0.52 46.88
N PRO A 56 -26.81 1.12 48.07
CA PRO A 56 -25.76 1.07 49.10
C PRO A 56 -25.44 -0.37 49.54
N GLU A 57 -26.42 -1.28 49.51
CA GLU A 57 -26.25 -2.70 49.80
C GLU A 57 -25.35 -3.43 48.78
N ASP A 58 -25.49 -3.13 47.49
CA ASP A 58 -24.72 -3.75 46.40
C ASP A 58 -23.29 -3.20 46.35
N ALA A 59 -23.13 -1.91 46.68
CA ALA A 59 -21.84 -1.25 46.75
C ALA A 59 -20.97 -1.82 47.88
N VAL A 60 -21.55 -2.12 49.05
CA VAL A 60 -20.82 -2.73 50.18
C VAL A 60 -20.27 -4.11 49.82
N ALA A 61 -21.07 -4.93 49.12
CA ALA A 61 -20.62 -6.25 48.67
C ALA A 61 -19.46 -6.13 47.65
N THR A 62 -19.60 -5.24 46.66
CA THR A 62 -18.58 -5.01 45.61
C THR A 62 -17.29 -4.46 46.20
N ARG A 63 -17.40 -3.48 47.12
CA ARG A 63 -16.27 -2.89 47.84
C ARG A 63 -15.49 -3.94 48.63
N SER A 64 -16.19 -4.82 49.35
CA SER A 64 -15.54 -5.86 50.15
C SER A 64 -14.70 -6.83 49.30
N GLU A 65 -15.15 -7.14 48.08
CA GLU A 65 -14.41 -8.00 47.15
C GLU A 65 -13.21 -7.28 46.54
N ILE A 66 -13.34 -5.99 46.19
CA ILE A 66 -12.22 -5.17 45.69
C ILE A 66 -11.15 -5.00 46.76
N GLU A 67 -11.53 -4.68 48.00
CA GLU A 67 -10.60 -4.54 49.12
C GLU A 67 -9.89 -5.87 49.41
N ARG A 68 -10.61 -6.99 49.36
CA ARG A 68 -10.01 -8.32 49.50
C ARG A 68 -8.97 -8.62 48.43
N ARG A 69 -9.23 -8.25 47.17
CA ARG A 69 -8.29 -8.41 46.04
C ARG A 69 -7.09 -7.46 46.16
N LEU A 70 -7.32 -6.23 46.60
CA LEU A 70 -6.26 -5.27 46.89
C LEU A 70 -5.34 -5.83 47.99
N LEU A 71 -5.90 -6.30 49.10
CA LEU A 71 -5.13 -6.92 50.17
C LEU A 71 -4.36 -8.15 49.67
N ALA A 72 -4.96 -9.00 48.84
CA ALA A 72 -4.26 -10.14 48.22
C ALA A 72 -3.08 -9.70 47.32
N SER A 73 -3.22 -8.58 46.61
CA SER A 73 -2.13 -8.00 45.81
C SER A 73 -1.01 -7.35 46.65
N LEU A 74 -1.34 -6.91 47.88
CA LEU A 74 -0.39 -6.32 48.82
C LEU A 74 0.37 -7.39 49.63
N ASP A 75 -0.34 -8.44 50.07
CA ASP A 75 0.19 -9.55 50.88
C ASP A 75 1.00 -10.55 50.07
N SER A 76 0.81 -10.61 48.75
CA SER A 76 1.69 -11.40 47.90
C SER A 76 3.13 -10.85 48.06
N PRO A 77 4.07 -11.62 48.67
CA PRO A 77 5.47 -11.30 48.57
C PRO A 77 5.81 -11.23 47.08
N SER A 78 6.88 -10.55 46.70
CA SER A 78 7.41 -10.57 45.35
C SER A 78 7.90 -11.98 44.95
N GLU A 79 7.00 -12.96 44.93
CA GLU A 79 7.18 -14.28 44.38
C GLU A 79 6.88 -14.17 42.89
N SER A 80 7.89 -13.66 42.21
CA SER A 80 8.29 -14.04 40.86
C SER A 80 8.61 -15.54 40.77
N ARG A 81 7.73 -16.41 41.29
CA ARG A 81 7.79 -17.85 41.10
C ARG A 81 6.43 -18.41 40.72
N LEU A 82 6.32 -18.61 39.41
CA LEU A 82 5.72 -19.82 38.82
C LEU A 82 4.18 -19.90 38.89
N ARG A 83 3.50 -18.90 38.34
CA ARG A 83 2.38 -19.21 37.44
C ARG A 83 2.57 -18.46 36.13
N PRO A 84 2.85 -19.17 35.02
CA PRO A 84 2.90 -18.52 33.73
C PRO A 84 1.47 -18.08 33.42
N SER A 85 1.23 -16.76 33.37
CA SER A 85 0.23 -16.26 32.46
C SER A 85 0.53 -16.92 31.11
N GLN A 86 -0.49 -17.58 30.56
CA GLN A 86 -0.40 -18.41 29.37
C GLN A 86 0.56 -17.78 28.34
N PRO A 87 1.78 -18.32 28.19
CA PRO A 87 2.75 -17.72 27.31
C PRO A 87 2.35 -18.19 25.93
N TRP A 88 1.94 -17.24 25.08
CA TRP A 88 1.88 -17.52 23.66
C TRP A 88 3.29 -17.96 23.24
N GLN A 89 3.39 -19.26 22.93
CA GLN A 89 4.60 -20.07 22.86
C GLN A 89 5.87 -19.34 22.42
N PRO A 90 6.88 -19.18 23.31
CA PRO A 90 8.24 -18.85 22.92
C PRO A 90 8.96 -20.15 22.51
N ARG A 91 8.45 -20.85 21.48
CA ARG A 91 9.27 -21.85 20.77
C ARG A 91 10.16 -21.23 19.69
N ARG A 92 10.16 -19.90 19.59
CA ARG A 92 11.11 -19.11 18.82
C ARG A 92 11.37 -17.78 19.54
N ALA A 93 12.00 -17.80 20.72
CA ALA A 93 12.55 -16.59 21.32
C ALA A 93 13.77 -16.02 20.54
N SER A 94 14.04 -16.54 19.34
CA SER A 94 14.87 -15.93 18.30
C SER A 94 14.05 -15.33 17.14
N ALA A 95 12.71 -15.41 17.16
CA ALA A 95 11.85 -14.94 16.06
C ALA A 95 11.92 -13.43 15.76
N PRO A 96 12.02 -12.50 16.74
CA PRO A 96 12.16 -11.09 16.38
C PRO A 96 13.56 -10.77 15.82
N PHE A 97 14.60 -11.50 16.26
CA PHE A 97 15.94 -11.43 15.66
C PHE A 97 15.98 -11.98 14.23
N ALA A 98 15.21 -13.04 13.97
CA ALA A 98 15.10 -13.60 12.63
C ALA A 98 14.51 -12.58 11.66
N ILE A 99 13.53 -11.76 12.04
CA ILE A 99 12.98 -10.74 11.13
C ILE A 99 14.01 -9.64 10.85
N VAL A 100 14.71 -9.15 11.89
CA VAL A 100 15.76 -8.12 11.76
C VAL A 100 16.96 -8.60 10.92
N LEU A 101 17.24 -9.91 10.91
CA LEU A 101 18.34 -10.51 10.12
C LEU A 101 17.90 -10.99 8.73
N VAL A 102 16.70 -11.59 8.63
CA VAL A 102 16.17 -12.19 7.40
C VAL A 102 15.72 -11.11 6.43
N LEU A 103 15.11 -10.02 6.90
CA LEU A 103 14.68 -8.93 6.02
C LEU A 103 15.85 -8.30 5.23
N PRO A 104 17.00 -7.93 5.84
CA PRO A 104 18.15 -7.45 5.09
C PRO A 104 18.82 -8.55 4.26
N LEU A 105 18.81 -9.82 4.67
CA LEU A 105 19.33 -10.92 3.84
C LEU A 105 18.49 -11.11 2.57
N VAL A 106 17.16 -11.05 2.68
CA VAL A 106 16.24 -11.16 1.55
C VAL A 106 16.37 -9.96 0.62
N ALA A 107 16.53 -8.75 1.16
CA ALA A 107 16.80 -7.55 0.38
C ALA A 107 18.14 -7.65 -0.36
N LEU A 108 19.19 -8.15 0.30
CA LEU A 108 20.50 -8.36 -0.31
C LEU A 108 20.45 -9.42 -1.42
N ALA A 109 19.79 -10.56 -1.18
CA ALA A 109 19.61 -11.61 -2.18
C ALA A 109 18.81 -11.10 -3.39
N SER A 110 17.76 -10.31 -3.16
CA SER A 110 16.97 -9.69 -4.22
C SER A 110 17.81 -8.67 -5.02
N TYR A 111 18.65 -7.89 -4.34
CA TYR A 111 19.57 -6.95 -4.99
C TYR A 111 20.64 -7.66 -5.83
N LEU A 112 21.12 -8.82 -5.41
CA LEU A 112 22.06 -9.61 -6.21
C LEU A 112 21.40 -10.26 -7.43
N ASN A 113 20.09 -10.55 -7.38
CA ASN A 113 19.35 -11.16 -8.49
C ASN A 113 18.80 -10.14 -9.50
N VAL A 114 18.30 -8.99 -9.03
CA VAL A 114 17.67 -7.95 -9.87
C VAL A 114 18.58 -6.75 -10.10
N GLY A 115 19.47 -6.46 -9.15
CA GLY A 115 20.38 -5.31 -9.22
C GLY A 115 21.55 -5.57 -10.15
N ALA A 116 22.21 -4.49 -10.55
CA ALA A 116 23.41 -4.51 -11.36
C ALA A 116 24.61 -4.10 -10.50
N PRO A 117 25.15 -4.98 -9.64
CA PRO A 117 26.24 -4.64 -8.70
C PRO A 117 27.53 -4.24 -9.40
N SER A 118 27.66 -4.56 -10.69
CA SER A 118 28.81 -4.25 -11.53
C SER A 118 28.64 -2.98 -12.37
N GLN A 119 27.54 -2.22 -12.22
CA GLN A 119 27.43 -0.95 -12.94
C GLN A 119 28.40 0.09 -12.36
N PRO A 120 29.35 0.60 -13.17
CA PRO A 120 30.20 1.69 -12.74
C PRO A 120 29.36 2.95 -12.52
N ASP A 121 29.68 3.70 -11.46
CA ASP A 121 29.04 4.99 -11.19
C ASP A 121 29.15 5.86 -12.44
N MET A 122 28.00 6.29 -12.98
CA MET A 122 27.97 7.23 -14.09
C MET A 122 28.02 8.65 -13.53
N PRO A 123 29.18 9.35 -13.59
CA PRO A 123 29.25 10.74 -13.14
C PRO A 123 28.31 11.59 -13.99
N ILE A 124 27.78 12.67 -13.40
CA ILE A 124 26.84 13.58 -14.07
C ILE A 124 27.35 14.06 -15.44
N ALA A 125 28.67 14.15 -15.61
CA ALA A 125 29.31 14.47 -16.89
C ALA A 125 29.09 13.39 -17.97
N SER A 126 29.15 12.10 -17.62
CA SER A 126 28.90 10.97 -18.53
C SER A 126 27.44 10.81 -18.93
N ARG A 127 26.51 11.43 -18.18
CA ARG A 127 25.08 11.45 -18.50
C ARG A 127 24.75 12.39 -19.67
N ARG A 128 25.67 13.29 -20.05
CA ARG A 128 25.51 14.23 -21.18
C ARG A 128 26.14 13.76 -22.48
N THR A 129 27.05 12.79 -22.44
CA THR A 129 27.89 12.41 -23.58
C THR A 129 27.57 11.02 -24.16
N GLY A 130 26.54 10.34 -23.64
CA GLY A 130 25.85 9.26 -24.35
C GLY A 130 24.86 9.86 -25.36
N GLY A 131 25.35 10.32 -26.50
CA GLY A 131 24.51 10.61 -27.65
C GLY A 131 23.69 9.36 -28.03
N ASP A 132 22.42 9.60 -28.38
CA ASP A 132 21.46 8.65 -28.97
C ASP A 132 20.55 7.80 -28.07
N VAL A 133 20.24 8.27 -26.86
CA VAL A 133 18.84 8.20 -26.38
C VAL A 133 18.35 9.64 -26.33
N THR A 134 17.92 10.11 -27.49
CA THR A 134 17.46 11.47 -27.68
C THR A 134 16.48 11.85 -26.57
N LEU A 135 16.61 13.07 -26.03
CA LEU A 135 15.51 13.71 -25.30
C LEU A 135 14.20 13.58 -26.10
N ALA A 136 14.25 13.44 -27.44
CA ALA A 136 13.10 13.13 -28.29
C ALA A 136 12.36 11.81 -28.00
N ALA A 137 12.89 10.87 -27.20
CA ALA A 137 12.17 9.66 -26.77
C ALA A 137 11.46 9.80 -25.41
N ALA A 138 11.91 10.71 -24.53
CA ALA A 138 11.25 11.03 -23.24
C ALA A 138 10.44 12.35 -23.27
N VAL A 139 10.77 13.26 -24.19
CA VAL A 139 9.99 14.44 -24.55
C VAL A 139 8.57 14.08 -25.01
N PRO A 140 8.27 12.97 -25.71
CA PRO A 140 6.91 12.58 -26.03
C PRO A 140 6.10 12.29 -24.77
N ASP A 141 6.69 11.71 -23.73
CA ASP A 141 5.94 11.31 -22.52
C ASP A 141 5.71 12.49 -21.57
N ILE A 142 6.72 13.36 -21.39
CA ILE A 142 6.55 14.62 -20.65
C ILE A 142 5.63 15.59 -21.42
N ARG A 143 5.79 15.72 -22.75
CA ARG A 143 4.87 16.54 -23.58
C ARG A 143 3.50 15.91 -23.70
N ALA A 144 3.35 14.59 -23.73
CA ALA A 144 2.04 13.94 -23.73
C ALA A 144 1.37 14.09 -22.36
N GLY A 145 2.14 14.04 -21.27
CA GLY A 145 1.67 14.35 -19.91
C GLY A 145 1.17 15.79 -19.79
N GLN A 146 1.93 16.76 -20.28
CA GLN A 146 1.50 18.17 -20.34
C GLN A 146 0.35 18.40 -21.30
N ALA A 147 0.37 17.84 -22.52
CA ALA A 147 -0.73 17.96 -23.47
C ALA A 147 -2.03 17.36 -22.93
N ARG A 148 -1.97 16.25 -22.18
CA ARG A 148 -3.14 15.69 -21.48
C ARG A 148 -3.65 16.63 -20.39
N ALA A 149 -2.76 17.28 -19.64
CA ALA A 149 -3.14 18.26 -18.62
C ALA A 149 -3.75 19.53 -19.24
N ASP A 150 -3.21 20.00 -20.36
CA ASP A 150 -3.71 21.16 -21.09
C ASP A 150 -5.10 20.88 -21.69
N ILE A 151 -5.30 19.69 -22.27
CA ILE A 151 -6.61 19.24 -22.79
C ILE A 151 -7.63 19.11 -21.65
N ALA A 152 -7.20 18.66 -20.47
CA ALA A 152 -8.06 18.58 -19.28
C ALA A 152 -8.41 19.96 -18.70
N ALA A 153 -7.67 21.02 -19.03
CA ALA A 153 -7.96 22.39 -18.63
C ALA A 153 -8.91 23.12 -19.61
N LEU A 154 -9.10 22.60 -20.84
CA LEU A 154 -10.01 23.17 -21.83
C LEU A 154 -11.50 23.03 -21.42
N PRO A 155 -12.37 23.95 -21.88
CA PRO A 155 -13.83 23.79 -21.79
C PRO A 155 -14.31 22.45 -22.38
N PRO A 156 -15.42 21.88 -21.89
CA PRO A 156 -15.85 20.52 -22.24
C PRO A 156 -16.07 20.30 -23.75
N GLU A 157 -16.59 21.30 -24.46
CA GLU A 157 -16.80 21.24 -25.92
C GLU A 157 -15.45 21.20 -26.68
N GLN A 158 -14.54 22.12 -26.36
CA GLN A 158 -13.22 22.21 -27.00
C GLN A 158 -12.34 20.99 -26.68
N ARG A 159 -12.51 20.42 -25.48
CA ARG A 159 -11.87 19.17 -25.07
C ARG A 159 -12.33 18.00 -25.94
N SER A 160 -13.64 17.87 -26.16
CA SER A 160 -14.21 16.82 -27.02
C SER A 160 -13.71 16.92 -28.46
N ASP A 161 -13.60 18.14 -29.00
CA ASP A 161 -13.06 18.39 -30.33
C ASP A 161 -11.56 18.03 -30.44
N ALA A 162 -10.76 18.43 -29.45
CA ALA A 162 -9.34 18.07 -29.40
C ALA A 162 -9.14 16.56 -29.28
N ILE A 163 -9.93 15.87 -28.45
CA ILE A 163 -9.89 14.41 -28.34
C ILE A 163 -10.32 13.76 -29.67
N ARG A 164 -11.33 14.29 -30.37
CA ARG A 164 -11.78 13.77 -31.67
C ARG A 164 -10.66 13.83 -32.71
N GLU A 165 -9.91 14.92 -32.77
CA GLU A 165 -8.77 15.07 -33.67
C GLU A 165 -7.66 14.05 -33.36
N MET A 166 -7.32 13.89 -32.07
CA MET A 166 -6.32 12.91 -31.62
C MET A 166 -6.75 11.47 -31.92
N VAL A 167 -8.00 11.13 -31.66
CA VAL A 167 -8.57 9.80 -31.93
C VAL A 167 -8.64 9.54 -33.45
N GLY A 168 -8.90 10.57 -34.27
CA GLY A 168 -8.82 10.50 -35.73
C GLY A 168 -7.42 10.14 -36.24
N GLY A 169 -6.38 10.79 -35.71
CA GLY A 169 -4.99 10.46 -36.04
C GLY A 169 -4.60 9.03 -35.61
N LEU A 170 -5.11 8.57 -34.46
CA LEU A 170 -4.94 7.20 -34.01
C LEU A 170 -5.62 6.20 -34.96
N ALA A 171 -6.84 6.49 -35.41
CA ALA A 171 -7.57 5.66 -36.37
C ALA A 171 -6.83 5.54 -37.70
N GLU A 172 -6.27 6.64 -38.21
CA GLU A 172 -5.49 6.62 -39.45
C GLU A 172 -4.22 5.79 -39.28
N LYS A 173 -3.52 5.91 -38.15
CA LYS A 173 -2.33 5.09 -37.84
C LYS A 173 -2.67 3.60 -37.76
N LEU A 174 -3.76 3.26 -37.06
CA LEU A 174 -4.26 1.89 -36.98
C LEU A 174 -4.62 1.35 -38.37
N SER A 175 -5.30 2.13 -39.22
CA SER A 175 -5.62 1.70 -40.59
C SER A 175 -4.39 1.39 -41.45
N LYS A 176 -3.25 2.05 -41.18
CA LYS A 176 -2.00 1.84 -41.95
C LYS A 176 -1.20 0.62 -41.49
N ASN A 177 -1.15 0.32 -40.19
CA ASN A 177 -0.37 -0.79 -39.62
C ASN A 177 -1.00 -1.33 -38.32
N GLY A 178 -2.22 -1.88 -38.39
CA GLY A 178 -3.04 -2.16 -37.19
C GLY A 178 -3.35 -3.64 -36.97
N HIS A 179 -2.38 -4.41 -36.53
CA HIS A 179 -2.62 -5.73 -35.91
C HIS A 179 -2.79 -5.63 -34.39
N ASP A 180 -3.12 -4.45 -33.86
CA ASP A 180 -3.33 -4.23 -32.45
C ASP A 180 -4.82 -4.29 -32.08
N LEU A 181 -5.24 -5.44 -31.55
CA LEU A 181 -6.60 -5.65 -31.07
C LEU A 181 -6.99 -4.63 -29.98
N GLN A 182 -6.08 -4.30 -29.07
CA GLN A 182 -6.41 -3.38 -27.96
C GLN A 182 -6.60 -1.95 -28.46
N GLY A 183 -5.77 -1.50 -29.40
CA GLY A 183 -5.92 -0.21 -30.05
C GLY A 183 -7.28 -0.05 -30.74
N TRP A 184 -7.73 -1.07 -31.46
CA TRP A 184 -9.05 -1.09 -32.11
C TRP A 184 -10.21 -1.08 -31.10
N LEU A 185 -10.14 -1.86 -30.02
CA LEU A 185 -11.17 -1.86 -28.98
C LEU A 185 -11.26 -0.52 -28.23
N HIS A 186 -10.11 0.11 -27.95
CA HIS A 186 -10.08 1.42 -27.33
C HIS A 186 -10.69 2.49 -28.25
N LEU A 187 -10.37 2.45 -29.55
CA LEU A 187 -10.93 3.36 -30.55
C LEU A 187 -12.46 3.30 -30.61
N ILE A 188 -13.03 2.08 -30.62
CA ILE A 188 -14.48 1.87 -30.66
C ILE A 188 -15.15 2.47 -29.40
N ARG A 189 -14.59 2.21 -28.20
CA ARG A 189 -15.11 2.76 -26.94
C ARG A 189 -15.06 4.29 -26.92
N SER A 190 -13.95 4.88 -27.38
CA SER A 190 -13.78 6.33 -27.45
C SER A 190 -14.82 6.99 -28.35
N TYR A 191 -15.10 6.41 -29.53
CA TYR A 191 -16.15 6.94 -30.41
C TYR A 191 -17.55 6.85 -29.79
N VAL A 192 -17.86 5.78 -29.03
CA VAL A 192 -19.16 5.67 -28.35
C VAL A 192 -19.31 6.69 -27.23
N ILE A 193 -18.26 6.93 -26.44
CA ILE A 193 -18.26 7.96 -25.38
C ILE A 193 -18.46 9.36 -25.98
N LEU A 194 -17.86 9.63 -27.13
CA LEU A 194 -18.02 10.88 -27.87
C LEU A 194 -19.36 11.01 -28.61
N GLY A 195 -20.24 10.00 -28.54
CA GLY A 195 -21.53 9.98 -29.23
C GLY A 195 -21.45 9.73 -30.74
N GLU A 196 -20.26 9.44 -31.28
CA GLU A 196 -20.00 9.26 -32.71
C GLU A 196 -20.30 7.82 -33.17
N ARG A 197 -21.57 7.41 -33.05
CA ARG A 197 -21.99 6.02 -33.25
C ARG A 197 -21.65 5.47 -34.64
N GLN A 198 -21.80 6.27 -35.69
CA GLN A 198 -21.45 5.85 -37.06
C GLN A 198 -19.96 5.57 -37.23
N LYS A 199 -19.09 6.35 -36.58
CA LYS A 199 -17.64 6.11 -36.61
C LYS A 199 -17.24 4.90 -35.78
N ALA A 200 -17.95 4.64 -34.68
CA ALA A 200 -17.76 3.41 -33.90
C ALA A 200 -18.08 2.15 -34.73
N GLU A 201 -19.19 2.16 -35.48
CA GLU A 201 -19.57 1.06 -36.38
C GLU A 201 -18.55 0.86 -37.52
N ALA A 202 -18.09 1.97 -38.13
CA ALA A 202 -17.02 1.91 -39.14
C ALA A 202 -15.71 1.35 -38.56
N ALA A 203 -15.33 1.75 -37.34
CA ALA A 203 -14.14 1.25 -36.65
C ALA A 203 -14.24 -0.25 -36.33
N VAL A 204 -15.44 -0.77 -36.00
CA VAL A 204 -15.69 -2.21 -35.83
C VAL A 204 -15.44 -2.96 -37.13
N ALA A 205 -15.95 -2.46 -38.26
CA ALA A 205 -15.74 -3.08 -39.56
C ALA A 205 -14.25 -3.10 -39.96
N SER A 206 -13.55 -1.98 -39.76
CA SER A 206 -12.10 -1.90 -40.01
C SER A 206 -11.29 -2.82 -39.10
N ALA A 207 -11.63 -2.90 -37.81
CA ALA A 207 -10.98 -3.80 -36.86
C ALA A 207 -11.11 -5.26 -37.30
N ARG A 208 -12.31 -5.71 -37.69
CA ARG A 208 -12.54 -7.07 -38.18
C ARG A 208 -11.74 -7.37 -39.45
N ALA A 209 -11.67 -6.42 -40.38
CA ALA A 209 -10.93 -6.60 -41.63
C ALA A 209 -9.41 -6.73 -41.39
N GLN A 210 -8.85 -5.92 -40.49
CA GLN A 210 -7.40 -5.88 -40.26
C GLN A 210 -6.90 -6.95 -39.27
N LEU A 211 -7.77 -7.41 -38.37
CA LEU A 211 -7.50 -8.46 -37.39
C LEU A 211 -8.03 -9.84 -37.81
N ALA A 212 -8.35 -10.03 -39.09
CA ALA A 212 -8.83 -11.31 -39.62
C ALA A 212 -7.84 -12.48 -39.39
N GLY A 213 -6.56 -12.19 -39.17
CA GLY A 213 -5.52 -13.17 -38.83
C GLY A 213 -5.41 -13.53 -37.34
N ASP A 214 -6.17 -12.87 -36.45
CA ASP A 214 -6.16 -13.14 -35.01
C ASP A 214 -7.40 -13.96 -34.62
N ALA A 215 -7.17 -15.14 -34.04
CA ALA A 215 -8.22 -16.07 -33.62
C ALA A 215 -9.11 -15.51 -32.49
N GLN A 216 -8.62 -14.58 -31.68
CA GLN A 216 -9.33 -14.03 -30.52
C GLN A 216 -10.00 -12.68 -30.81
N ALA A 217 -9.58 -11.99 -31.87
CA ALA A 217 -10.11 -10.69 -32.25
C ALA A 217 -11.64 -10.65 -32.49
N PRO A 218 -12.25 -11.55 -33.29
CA PRO A 218 -13.69 -11.45 -33.60
C PRO A 218 -14.55 -11.59 -32.35
N ALA A 219 -14.26 -12.57 -31.48
CA ALA A 219 -15.02 -12.78 -30.24
C ALA A 219 -14.96 -11.57 -29.30
N ARG A 220 -13.80 -10.90 -29.20
CA ARG A 220 -13.62 -9.71 -28.36
C ARG A 220 -14.33 -8.48 -28.92
N ILE A 221 -14.30 -8.31 -30.24
CA ILE A 221 -15.00 -7.22 -30.91
C ILE A 221 -16.52 -7.42 -30.78
N ASP A 222 -17.03 -8.62 -30.99
CA ASP A 222 -18.47 -8.93 -30.90
C ASP A 222 -19.03 -8.80 -29.49
N GLU A 223 -18.24 -9.16 -28.48
CA GLU A 223 -18.57 -8.90 -27.08
C GLU A 223 -18.68 -7.39 -26.83
N LEU A 224 -17.73 -6.60 -27.31
CA LEU A 224 -17.75 -5.15 -27.14
C LEU A 224 -18.93 -4.50 -27.86
N VAL A 225 -19.25 -4.93 -29.09
CA VAL A 225 -20.39 -4.45 -29.88
C VAL A 225 -21.70 -4.70 -29.14
N ARG A 226 -21.87 -5.89 -28.54
CA ARG A 226 -23.05 -6.23 -27.73
C ARG A 226 -23.16 -5.36 -26.48
N GLN A 227 -22.06 -5.16 -25.76
CA GLN A 227 -22.04 -4.32 -24.55
C GLN A 227 -22.39 -2.85 -24.84
N LEU A 228 -21.94 -2.32 -25.98
CA LEU A 228 -22.19 -0.94 -26.40
C LEU A 228 -23.51 -0.77 -27.17
N GLY A 229 -24.24 -1.87 -27.43
CA GLY A 229 -25.48 -1.88 -28.20
C GLY A 229 -25.32 -1.45 -29.66
N LEU A 230 -24.10 -1.50 -30.21
CA LEU A 230 -23.83 -1.10 -31.59
C LEU A 230 -24.44 -2.10 -32.57
N LYS A 231 -24.82 -1.64 -33.77
CA LYS A 231 -25.24 -2.56 -34.82
C LYS A 231 -23.97 -3.20 -35.40
N GLY A 232 -23.90 -4.53 -35.28
CA GLY A 232 -22.75 -5.34 -35.71
C GLY A 232 -22.65 -5.49 -37.21
#